data_AF-A0A160PF23-F1
#
_entry.id   AF-A0A160PF23-F1
#
_cell.length_a   1.000
_cell.length_b   1.000
_cell.length_c   1.000
_cell.angle_alpha   90.00
_cell.angle_beta   90.00
_cell.angle_gamma   90.00
#
_symmetry.space_group_name_H-M   'P 1'
#
loop_
_entity.id
_entity.type
_entity.pdbx_description
1 polymer ?
#
loop_
_entity_poly.entity_id
_entity_poly.type
_entity_poly.pdbx_seq_one_letter_code
_entity_poly.pdbx_strand_id
1 'polypeptide(L)'
;MADRTPDQQQLADLFLALGVRLPLRVGGPLGREIRDADGHTFFIVLPTGSQSDDRARALAIVSTVNAATGTPDHEAGPLPVLRPLTADVIRAAEQPFDPDYLVALAQSARAAAAE
;
A
#
# COMPACT_ATOMS: atom_id res chain seq x y z
N MET A 1 -2.01 6.60 -22.18
CA MET A 1 -1.84 7.35 -20.92
C MET A 1 -3.23 7.83 -20.53
N ALA A 2 -3.69 7.56 -19.30
CA ALA A 2 -4.94 8.16 -18.85
C ALA A 2 -4.74 9.69 -18.84
N ASP A 3 -5.63 10.43 -19.49
CA ASP A 3 -5.53 11.89 -19.53
C ASP A 3 -5.73 12.42 -18.10
N ARG A 4 -4.64 12.93 -17.52
CA ARG A 4 -4.70 13.62 -16.23
C ARG A 4 -5.59 14.85 -16.37
N THR A 5 -6.39 15.12 -15.35
CA THR A 5 -7.04 16.44 -15.23
C THR A 5 -5.97 17.54 -15.04
N PRO A 6 -6.29 18.82 -15.32
CA PRO A 6 -5.37 19.92 -15.06
C PRO A 6 -4.84 19.93 -13.62
N ASP A 7 -5.69 19.65 -12.64
CA ASP A 7 -5.31 19.61 -11.21
C ASP A 7 -4.35 18.44 -10.91
N GLN A 8 -4.62 17.26 -11.49
CA GLN A 8 -3.73 16.09 -11.37
C GLN A 8 -2.36 16.38 -11.99
N GLN A 9 -2.34 17.09 -13.13
CA GLN A 9 -1.12 17.47 -13.80
C GLN A 9 -0.32 18.50 -12.98
N GLN A 10 -0.95 19.53 -12.43
CA GLN A 10 -0.29 20.50 -11.54
C GLN A 10 0.32 19.82 -10.32
N LEU A 11 -0.40 18.87 -9.71
CA LEU A 11 0.13 18.12 -8.58
C LEU A 11 1.31 17.22 -9.00
N ALA A 12 1.21 16.53 -10.14
CA ALA A 12 2.31 15.73 -10.67
C ALA A 12 3.56 16.57 -10.96
N ASP A 13 3.38 17.78 -11.48
CA ASP A 13 4.49 18.72 -11.74
C ASP A 13 5.13 19.22 -10.44
N LEU A 14 4.36 19.41 -9.36
CA LEU A 14 4.91 19.72 -8.03
C LEU A 14 5.81 18.57 -7.53
N PHE A 15 5.37 17.32 -7.65
CA PHE A 15 6.21 16.17 -7.27
C PHE A 15 7.51 16.13 -8.08
N LEU A 16 7.42 16.37 -9.39
CA LEU A 16 8.59 16.42 -10.26
C LEU A 16 9.54 17.57 -9.89
N ALA A 17 9.01 18.75 -9.56
CA ALA A 17 9.80 19.91 -9.12
C ALA A 17 10.52 19.65 -7.79
N LEU A 18 9.96 18.78 -6.93
CA LEU A 18 10.59 18.29 -5.70
C LEU A 18 11.55 17.11 -5.95
N GLY A 19 11.76 16.70 -7.20
CA GLY A 19 12.65 15.60 -7.58
C GLY A 19 12.06 14.20 -7.35
N VAL A 20 10.74 14.08 -7.17
CA VAL A 20 10.07 12.80 -6.91
C VAL A 20 9.42 12.27 -8.19
N ARG A 21 9.83 11.08 -8.63
CA ARG A 21 9.22 10.39 -9.78
C ARG A 21 7.98 9.58 -9.39
N LEU A 22 6.88 9.80 -10.10
CA LEU A 22 5.66 9.02 -9.98
C LEU A 22 5.67 7.81 -10.95
N PRO A 23 4.97 6.70 -10.64
CA PRO A 23 4.16 6.48 -9.45
C PRO A 23 5.00 6.17 -8.20
N LEU A 24 4.42 6.42 -7.04
CA LEU A 24 5.00 6.05 -5.75
C LEU A 24 4.76 4.58 -5.44
N ARG A 25 5.65 3.98 -4.64
CA ARG A 25 5.61 2.58 -4.21
C ARG A 25 5.96 2.42 -2.75
N VAL A 26 5.39 1.41 -2.11
CA VAL A 26 5.86 0.98 -0.78
C VAL A 26 7.07 0.06 -0.98
N GLY A 27 8.13 0.34 -0.24
CA GLY A 27 9.38 -0.41 -0.29
C GLY A 27 9.99 -0.68 1.08
N GLY A 28 11.25 -1.10 1.03
CA GLY A 28 12.06 -1.39 2.21
C GLY A 28 11.76 -2.74 2.86
N PRO A 29 12.69 -3.26 3.67
CA PRO A 29 12.57 -4.56 4.32
C PRO A 29 11.40 -4.61 5.31
N LEU A 30 10.97 -3.45 5.83
CA LEU A 30 9.87 -3.36 6.78
C LEU A 30 8.56 -2.87 6.15
N GLY A 31 8.52 -2.61 4.84
CA GLY A 31 7.30 -2.21 4.13
C GLY A 31 6.72 -0.86 4.56
N ARG A 32 7.55 0.04 5.09
CA ARG A 32 7.16 1.36 5.62
C ARG A 32 7.82 2.54 4.90
N GLU A 33 8.70 2.23 3.95
CA GLU A 33 9.34 3.25 3.11
C GLU A 33 8.42 3.56 1.93
N ILE A 34 8.34 4.84 1.58
CA ILE A 34 7.72 5.29 0.35
C ILE A 34 8.85 5.66 -0.60
N ARG A 35 8.83 5.00 -1.76
CA ARG A 35 9.82 5.14 -2.82
C ARG A 35 9.19 5.76 -4.05
N ASP A 36 9.98 6.53 -4.76
CA ASP A 36 9.63 7.05 -6.08
C ASP A 36 9.82 5.95 -7.17
N ALA A 37 9.46 6.26 -8.41
CA ALA A 37 9.58 5.32 -9.52
C ALA A 37 11.03 4.97 -9.89
N ASP A 38 12.01 5.80 -9.51
CA ASP A 38 13.43 5.52 -9.70
C ASP A 38 14.00 4.64 -8.55
N GLY A 39 13.20 4.38 -7.51
CA GLY A 39 13.55 3.56 -6.36
C GLY A 39 14.15 4.32 -5.18
N HIS A 40 14.20 5.65 -5.23
CA HIS A 40 14.69 6.48 -4.14
C HIS A 40 13.68 6.54 -3.00
N THR A 41 14.15 6.35 -1.78
CA THR A 41 13.33 6.55 -0.58
C THR A 41 13.29 8.03 -0.24
N PHE A 42 12.10 8.63 -0.22
CA PHE A 42 11.95 10.04 0.16
C PHE A 42 11.11 10.22 1.43
N PHE A 43 10.35 9.21 1.85
CA PHE A 43 9.58 9.24 3.09
C PHE A 43 9.58 7.88 3.79
N ILE A 44 9.57 7.89 5.13
CA ILE A 44 9.46 6.69 5.95
C ILE A 44 8.34 6.91 6.96
N VAL A 45 7.35 6.03 6.98
CA VAL A 45 6.28 6.07 7.98
C VAL A 45 6.87 5.74 9.35
N LEU A 46 6.64 6.62 10.33
CA LEU A 46 7.11 6.43 11.70
C LEU A 46 6.45 5.19 12.31
N PRO A 47 7.22 4.32 12.96
CA PRO A 47 6.68 3.09 13.52
C PRO A 47 5.74 3.37 14.70
N THR A 48 4.55 2.80 14.67
CA THR A 48 3.57 2.91 15.77
C THR A 48 3.54 1.66 16.67
N GLY A 49 4.48 0.72 16.48
CA GLY A 49 4.56 -0.54 17.24
C GLY A 49 3.87 -1.73 16.57
N SER A 50 3.30 -1.54 15.37
CA SER A 50 2.64 -2.58 14.58
C SER A 50 3.07 -2.46 13.12
N GLN A 51 3.87 -3.42 12.64
CA GLN A 51 4.38 -3.43 11.27
C GLN A 51 3.24 -3.49 10.23
N SER A 52 2.16 -4.20 10.56
CA SER A 52 0.98 -4.29 9.71
C SER A 52 0.32 -2.92 9.53
N ASP A 53 0.15 -2.17 10.63
CA ASP A 53 -0.45 -0.84 10.60
C ASP A 53 0.47 0.18 9.90
N ASP A 54 1.78 0.10 10.15
CA ASP A 54 2.78 0.95 9.49
C ASP A 54 2.76 0.74 7.97
N ARG A 55 2.70 -0.52 7.52
CA ARG A 55 2.59 -0.88 6.11
C ARG A 55 1.26 -0.45 5.52
N ALA A 56 0.15 -0.64 6.24
CA ALA A 56 -1.17 -0.21 5.82
C ALA A 56 -1.24 1.31 5.59
N ARG A 57 -0.63 2.09 6.50
CA ARG A 57 -0.50 3.56 6.36
C ARG A 57 0.33 3.93 5.14
N ALA A 58 1.47 3.29 4.93
CA ALA A 58 2.31 3.54 3.75
C ALA A 58 1.55 3.26 2.45
N LEU A 59 0.80 2.15 2.38
CA LEU A 59 -0.01 1.78 1.22
C LEU A 59 -1.16 2.76 0.98
N ALA A 60 -1.83 3.22 2.03
CA ALA A 60 -2.88 4.23 1.93
C ALA A 60 -2.32 5.54 1.35
N ILE A 61 -1.20 6.04 1.87
CA ILE A 61 -0.55 7.27 1.38
C ILE A 61 -0.19 7.13 -0.09
N VAL A 62 0.51 6.05 -0.46
CA VAL A 62 0.93 5.78 -1.84
C VAL A 62 -0.26 5.77 -2.79
N SER A 63 -1.32 5.05 -2.43
CA SER A 63 -2.51 4.96 -3.27
C SER A 63 -3.23 6.30 -3.41
N THR A 64 -3.36 7.07 -2.34
CA THR A 64 -4.00 8.39 -2.38
C THR A 64 -3.22 9.34 -3.29
N VAL A 65 -1.88 9.39 -3.14
CA VAL A 65 -1.05 10.24 -3.98
C VAL A 65 -1.16 9.83 -5.45
N ASN A 66 -0.96 8.54 -5.75
CA ASN A 66 -1.02 8.02 -7.12
C ASN A 66 -2.37 8.28 -7.80
N ALA A 67 -3.48 8.18 -7.06
CA ALA A 67 -4.80 8.55 -7.57
C ALA A 67 -4.93 10.07 -7.79
N ALA A 68 -4.46 10.88 -6.84
CA ALA A 68 -4.51 12.35 -6.90
C ALA A 68 -3.62 12.94 -8.00
N THR A 69 -2.61 12.22 -8.47
CA THR A 69 -1.73 12.62 -9.58
C THR A 69 -2.09 11.96 -10.91
N GLY A 70 -3.15 11.14 -10.95
CA GLY A 70 -3.54 10.39 -12.15
C GLY A 70 -2.45 9.44 -12.64
N THR A 71 -1.66 8.89 -11.71
CA THR A 71 -0.63 7.86 -11.97
C THR A 71 -0.93 6.60 -11.17
N PRO A 72 -2.05 5.90 -11.44
CA PRO A 72 -2.30 4.63 -10.80
C PRO A 72 -1.15 3.67 -11.14
N ASP A 73 -0.48 3.13 -10.11
CA ASP A 73 0.52 2.09 -10.31
C ASP A 73 -0.21 0.78 -10.63
N HIS A 74 -0.12 0.32 -11.87
CA HIS A 74 -0.73 -0.95 -12.29
C HIS A 74 -0.02 -2.17 -11.72
N GLU A 75 1.22 -2.01 -11.21
CA GLU A 75 1.96 -3.07 -10.51
C GLU A 75 1.65 -3.08 -9.01
N ALA A 76 1.18 -1.96 -8.46
CA ALA A 76 0.55 -1.96 -7.15
C ALA A 76 -0.82 -2.63 -7.31
N GLY A 77 -0.88 -3.94 -7.10
CA GLY A 77 -2.14 -4.67 -7.03
C GLY A 77 -3.17 -3.96 -6.13
N PRO A 78 -4.46 -4.32 -6.22
CA PRO A 78 -5.53 -3.56 -5.57
C PRO A 78 -5.22 -3.35 -4.08
N LEU A 79 -5.51 -2.13 -3.61
CA LEU A 79 -5.38 -1.70 -2.22
C LEU A 79 -5.70 -2.88 -1.29
N PRO A 80 -4.86 -3.22 -0.30
CA PRO A 80 -5.27 -4.21 0.68
C PRO A 80 -6.55 -3.70 1.31
N VAL A 81 -7.62 -4.47 1.13
CA VAL A 81 -8.83 -4.26 1.90
C VAL A 81 -8.41 -4.52 3.33
N LEU A 82 -8.27 -3.46 4.12
CA LEU A 82 -8.13 -3.55 5.56
C LEU A 82 -9.49 -4.01 6.10
N ARG A 83 -9.87 -5.26 5.82
CA ARG A 83 -10.85 -5.94 6.66
C ARG A 83 -10.11 -6.17 7.96
N PRO A 84 -10.54 -5.53 9.07
CA PRO A 84 -10.11 -6.02 10.36
C PRO A 84 -10.44 -7.51 10.36
N LEU A 85 -9.45 -8.36 10.59
CA LEU A 85 -9.75 -9.76 10.92
C LEU A 85 -10.69 -9.66 12.12
N THR A 86 -11.95 -10.05 11.94
CA THR A 86 -12.88 -9.99 13.05
C THR A 86 -12.37 -10.92 14.14
N ALA A 87 -12.63 -10.60 15.40
CA ALA A 87 -12.15 -11.41 16.51
C ALA A 87 -12.59 -12.88 16.39
N ASP A 88 -13.68 -13.15 15.66
CA ASP A 88 -14.15 -14.50 15.36
C ASP A 88 -13.27 -15.23 14.34
N VAL A 89 -12.72 -14.54 13.34
CA VAL A 89 -11.75 -15.11 12.38
C VAL A 89 -10.42 -15.41 13.06
N ILE A 90 -9.97 -14.52 13.95
CA ILE A 90 -8.76 -14.75 14.76
C ILE A 90 -8.98 -15.92 15.72
N ARG A 91 -10.14 -16.00 16.39
CA ARG A 91 -10.45 -17.09 17.32
C ARG A 91 -10.69 -18.44 16.62
N ALA A 92 -11.11 -18.44 15.36
CA ALA A 92 -11.34 -19.65 14.57
C ALA A 92 -10.09 -20.16 13.84
N ALA A 93 -9.00 -19.40 13.79
CA ALA A 93 -7.72 -19.87 13.29
C ALA A 93 -7.17 -20.98 14.21
N GLU A 94 -6.81 -22.14 13.65
CA GLU A 94 -6.25 -23.25 14.45
C GLU A 94 -4.95 -22.84 15.16
N GLN A 95 -4.22 -21.87 14.59
CA GLN A 95 -2.98 -21.33 15.13
C GLN A 95 -3.03 -19.79 15.08
N PRO A 96 -3.76 -19.15 16.02
CA PRO A 96 -4.11 -17.73 15.93
C PRO A 96 -2.95 -16.78 16.22
N PHE A 97 -1.82 -17.31 16.69
CA PHE A 97 -0.60 -16.56 16.97
C PHE A 97 0.56 -16.94 16.06
N ASP A 98 0.35 -17.86 15.11
CA ASP A 98 1.35 -18.17 14.09
C ASP A 98 1.21 -17.19 12.90
N PRO A 99 2.19 -16.32 12.65
CA PRO A 99 2.14 -15.33 11.58
C PRO A 99 2.01 -15.96 10.18
N ASP A 100 2.65 -17.10 9.95
CA ASP A 100 2.66 -17.76 8.64
C ASP A 100 1.28 -18.38 8.34
N TYR A 101 0.63 -18.93 9.38
CA TYR A 101 -0.73 -19.45 9.29
C TYR A 101 -1.75 -18.33 8.97
N LEU A 102 -1.63 -17.17 9.62
CA LEU A 102 -2.52 -16.03 9.37
C LEU A 102 -2.34 -15.45 7.96
N VAL A 103 -1.10 -15.44 7.44
CA VAL A 103 -0.83 -15.03 6.05
C VAL A 103 -1.45 -16.01 5.06
N ALA A 104 -1.29 -17.32 5.28
CA ALA A 104 -1.88 -18.34 4.42
C ALA A 104 -3.42 -18.26 4.41
N LEU A 105 -4.03 -18.04 5.58
CA LEU A 105 -5.48 -17.87 5.72
C LEU A 105 -5.99 -16.61 5.00
N ALA A 106 -5.26 -15.49 5.09
CA ALA A 106 -5.62 -14.26 4.38
C ALA A 106 -5.52 -14.42 2.84
N GLN A 107 -4.51 -15.16 2.37
CA GLN A 107 -4.34 -15.46 0.93
C GLN A 107 -5.47 -16.35 0.40
N SER A 108 -5.86 -17.40 1.13
CA SER A 108 -6.94 -18.29 0.72
C SER A 108 -8.30 -17.58 0.71
N ALA A 109 -8.59 -16.76 1.71
CA ALA A 109 -9.81 -15.95 1.76
C ALA A 109 -9.91 -14.96 0.58
N ARG A 110 -8.76 -14.47 0.08
CA ARG A 110 -8.70 -13.57 -1.09
C ARG A 110 -8.97 -14.30 -2.40
N ALA A 111 -8.47 -15.53 -2.55
CA ALA A 111 -8.72 -16.36 -3.73
C ALA A 111 -10.21 -16.74 -3.85
N ALA A 112 -10.84 -17.12 -2.73
CA ALA A 112 -12.26 -17.48 -2.70
C ALA A 112 -13.23 -16.32 -2.97
N ALA A 113 -12.79 -15.07 -2.80
CA ALA A 113 -13.61 -13.89 -3.09
C ALA A 113 -13.48 -13.39 -4.54
N ALA A 114 -12.59 -14.00 -5.33
CA ALA A 114 -12.35 -13.67 -6.73
C ALA A 114 -12.99 -14.69 -7.71
N GLU A 115 -13.53 -15.80 -7.20
CA GLU A 115 -14.48 -16.69 -7.89
C GLU A 115 -15.92 -16.19 -7.69
#